data_AF-A0A4U0RL78-F1
#
_entry.id   AF-A0A4U0RL78-F1
#
_cell.length_a   1.000
_cell.length_b   1.000
_cell.length_c   1.000
_cell.angle_alpha   90.00
_cell.angle_beta   90.00
_cell.angle_gamma   90.00
#
_symmetry.space_group_name_H-M   'P 1'
#
loop_
_entity.id
_entity.type
_entity.pdbx_description
1 polymer ?
#
loop_
_entity_poly.entity_id
_entity_poly.type
_entity_poly.pdbx_seq_one_letter_code
_entity_poly.pdbx_strand_id
1 'polypeptide(L)'
;MADPSFSQAALISQHWEAVLSYAELCTAAPEEAPFLAAEAFPRAVREHQPLHGPHFAWRPRLLVAVRDAAAQREAQGTGGSLHPALRSWLYAEADAKARGRQRVARGGFEDLPEQDKWLLWHADVELRPTTETALLVGLDPARAGTEVMRARELFREACLRAHVLGLADNECRGYARLLDVATRTPQSVTPGDLKQHLHRCPECSQAAACLSLHAGGLPRALAEGVLGWEGSAYLVKRRAAATETAVGVPKARFRYAQGTGAQARSSRRVLTAAALAVPVAAVLITLVGVPGGSASTGAVGTYPASAQTSAQTSAQTSAPQSGTASTGSHSAVPAADDPGSPVPSGSGTDKPSAQLSGSATRIASRQTTDAPASASPTASANDGAAACTGKYTLVNQWNTGFQAEIEITPRMALNGWEVHWDFPDGQRVTQMWNGEFTQSGSRVTVTQASYNAAVAGGQPISFGFLGTWSKSNSAPSTFSLGSSSCDG
;
A
#
# COMPACT_ATOMS: atom_id res chain seq x y z
N MET A 1 24.34 -9.27 22.63
CA MET A 1 23.94 -8.74 23.95
C MET A 1 22.65 -7.96 23.71
N ALA A 2 21.51 -8.44 24.21
CA ALA A 2 20.22 -7.82 23.94
C ALA A 2 20.19 -6.39 24.49
N ASP A 3 19.72 -5.45 23.68
CA ASP A 3 19.54 -4.06 24.07
C ASP A 3 18.54 -3.99 25.25
N PRO A 4 18.91 -3.40 26.41
CA PRO A 4 18.04 -3.35 27.60
C PRO A 4 16.73 -2.55 27.39
N SER A 5 16.55 -1.92 26.23
CA SER A 5 15.35 -1.17 25.87
C SER A 5 14.21 -2.01 25.24
N PHE A 6 14.48 -3.23 24.78
CA PHE A 6 13.46 -4.06 24.14
C PHE A 6 12.62 -4.80 25.18
N SER A 7 11.47 -4.22 25.54
CA SER A 7 10.43 -4.92 26.31
C SER A 7 9.25 -5.27 25.42
N GLN A 8 8.72 -6.49 25.56
CA GLN A 8 7.51 -6.92 24.87
C GLN A 8 6.33 -5.98 25.18
N ALA A 9 6.26 -5.41 26.38
CA ALA A 9 5.26 -4.43 26.77
C ALA A 9 5.35 -3.11 25.97
N ALA A 10 6.57 -2.61 25.71
CA ALA A 10 6.77 -1.43 24.87
C ALA A 10 6.40 -1.72 23.41
N LEU A 11 6.78 -2.89 22.90
CA LEU A 11 6.41 -3.32 21.55
C LEU A 11 4.89 -3.39 21.38
N ILE A 12 4.18 -4.00 22.35
CA ILE A 12 2.71 -4.03 22.35
C ILE A 12 2.17 -2.61 22.36
N SER A 13 2.60 -1.77 23.30
CA SER A 13 2.10 -0.41 23.45
C SER A 13 2.27 0.43 22.17
N GLN A 14 3.37 0.25 21.44
CA GLN A 14 3.67 0.99 20.22
C GLN A 14 2.92 0.49 18.98
N HIS A 15 2.60 -0.81 18.92
CA HIS A 15 2.05 -1.44 17.70
C HIS A 15 0.61 -1.94 17.83
N TRP A 16 0.02 -1.91 19.03
CA TRP A 16 -1.29 -2.48 19.32
C TRP A 16 -2.40 -2.00 18.39
N GLU A 17 -2.54 -0.69 18.17
CA GLU A 17 -3.61 -0.14 17.33
C GLU A 17 -3.55 -0.69 15.88
N ALA A 18 -2.35 -0.70 15.29
CA ALA A 18 -2.15 -1.22 13.95
C ALA A 18 -2.47 -2.72 13.87
N VAL A 19 -1.98 -3.50 14.84
CA VAL A 19 -2.18 -4.96 14.89
C VAL A 19 -3.65 -5.30 15.11
N LEU A 20 -4.34 -4.59 16.00
CA LEU A 20 -5.77 -4.76 16.25
C LEU A 20 -6.58 -4.42 15.00
N SER A 21 -6.26 -3.31 14.32
CA SER A 21 -6.95 -2.86 13.10
C SER A 21 -6.94 -3.92 12.00
N TYR A 22 -5.84 -4.67 11.86
CA TYR A 22 -5.72 -5.78 10.93
C TYR A 22 -6.37 -7.08 11.46
N ALA A 23 -6.26 -7.36 12.76
CA ALA A 23 -6.93 -8.50 13.37
C ALA A 23 -8.46 -8.43 13.20
N GLU A 24 -9.05 -7.23 13.26
CA GLU A 24 -10.47 -7.01 12.96
C GLU A 24 -10.87 -7.38 11.52
N LEU A 25 -9.94 -7.30 10.55
CA LEU A 25 -10.18 -7.76 9.18
C LEU A 25 -10.04 -9.28 9.04
N CYS A 26 -9.49 -9.94 10.07
CA CYS A 26 -9.25 -11.38 10.09
C CYS A 26 -10.31 -12.14 10.90
N THR A 27 -11.09 -11.47 11.75
CA THR A 27 -12.13 -12.09 12.59
C THR A 27 -13.53 -11.84 12.04
N ALA A 28 -14.46 -12.75 12.35
CA ALA A 28 -15.87 -12.59 12.01
C ALA A 28 -16.58 -11.57 12.92
N ALA A 29 -16.08 -11.43 14.16
CA ALA A 29 -16.62 -10.52 15.17
C ALA A 29 -15.51 -9.62 15.75
N PRO A 30 -15.77 -8.32 16.01
CA PRO A 30 -14.75 -7.39 16.54
C PRO A 30 -14.19 -7.77 17.90
N GLU A 31 -14.99 -8.38 18.78
CA GLU A 31 -14.60 -8.80 20.13
C GLU A 31 -13.53 -9.90 20.15
N GLU A 32 -13.38 -10.63 19.05
CA GLU A 32 -12.39 -11.70 18.89
C GLU A 32 -11.01 -11.15 18.45
N ALA A 33 -11.00 -9.96 17.83
CA ALA A 33 -9.79 -9.37 17.25
C ALA A 33 -8.66 -9.12 18.29
N PRO A 34 -8.93 -8.64 19.52
CA PRO A 34 -7.89 -8.49 20.54
C PRO A 34 -7.16 -9.79 20.88
N PHE A 35 -7.85 -10.94 20.90
CA PHE A 35 -7.23 -12.21 21.22
C PHE A 35 -6.30 -12.68 20.10
N LEU A 36 -6.73 -12.51 18.84
CA LEU A 36 -5.89 -12.82 17.69
C LEU A 36 -4.68 -11.86 17.61
N ALA A 37 -4.90 -10.57 17.86
CA ALA A 37 -3.83 -9.57 17.93
C ALA A 37 -2.80 -9.90 19.02
N ALA A 38 -3.26 -10.27 20.22
CA ALA A 38 -2.39 -10.62 21.34
C ALA A 38 -1.54 -11.87 21.06
N GLU A 39 -2.08 -12.86 20.33
CA GLU A 39 -1.36 -14.07 19.94
C GLU A 39 -0.21 -13.80 18.95
N ALA A 40 -0.36 -12.77 18.10
CA ALA A 40 0.63 -12.42 17.08
C ALA A 40 1.96 -11.92 17.68
N PHE A 41 1.93 -11.16 18.77
CA PHE A 41 3.12 -10.57 19.38
C PHE A 41 4.18 -11.61 19.83
N PRO A 42 3.87 -12.58 20.70
CA PRO A 42 4.87 -13.55 21.14
C PRO A 42 5.38 -14.42 19.99
N ARG A 43 4.59 -14.61 18.92
CA ARG A 43 5.04 -15.30 17.71
C ARG A 43 6.08 -14.48 16.96
N ALA A 44 5.75 -13.24 16.59
CA ALA A 44 6.66 -12.35 15.88
C ALA A 44 7.98 -12.15 16.65
N VAL A 45 7.88 -12.02 17.99
CA VAL A 45 9.08 -11.89 18.85
C VAL A 45 9.96 -13.14 18.78
N ARG A 46 9.39 -14.35 18.85
CA ARG A 46 10.17 -15.59 18.74
C ARG A 46 10.81 -15.75 17.36
N GLU A 47 10.06 -15.44 16.31
CA GLU A 47 10.53 -15.60 14.93
C GLU A 47 11.65 -14.62 14.57
N HIS A 48 11.60 -13.41 15.12
CA HIS A 48 12.54 -12.33 14.78
C HIS A 48 13.46 -11.92 15.92
N GLN A 49 13.53 -12.73 16.97
CA GLN A 49 14.37 -12.48 18.15
C GLN A 49 15.84 -12.08 17.81
N PRO A 50 16.53 -12.70 16.82
CA PRO A 50 17.92 -12.33 16.54
C PRO A 50 18.08 -11.02 15.74
N LEU A 51 17.01 -10.41 15.22
CA LEU A 51 17.07 -9.35 14.22
C LEU A 51 16.63 -7.96 14.71
N HIS A 52 16.38 -7.77 16.01
CA HIS A 52 15.81 -6.51 16.52
C HIS A 52 16.81 -5.33 16.54
N GLY A 53 16.33 -4.12 16.27
CA GLY A 53 17.08 -2.88 16.30
C GLY A 53 16.17 -1.66 16.13
N PRO A 54 16.71 -0.42 16.22
CA PRO A 54 15.91 0.81 16.19
C PRO A 54 15.16 1.01 14.86
N HIS A 55 15.62 0.37 13.78
CA HIS A 55 15.02 0.46 12.45
C HIS A 55 14.41 -0.88 12.00
N PHE A 56 14.25 -1.83 12.93
CA PHE A 56 13.65 -3.11 12.58
C PHE A 56 12.18 -2.92 12.26
N ALA A 57 11.74 -3.40 11.10
CA ALA A 57 10.37 -3.23 10.62
C ALA A 57 9.39 -4.17 11.36
N TRP A 58 9.14 -3.90 12.65
CA TRP A 58 8.26 -4.71 13.50
C TRP A 58 6.81 -4.71 13.03
N ARG A 59 6.31 -3.57 12.54
CA ARG A 59 4.90 -3.43 12.19
C ARG A 59 4.44 -4.40 11.10
N PRO A 60 5.06 -4.45 9.91
CA PRO A 60 4.66 -5.43 8.89
C PRO A 60 4.75 -6.88 9.39
N ARG A 61 5.78 -7.21 10.17
CA ARG A 61 5.96 -8.57 10.73
C ARG A 61 4.89 -8.95 11.73
N LEU A 62 4.49 -8.02 12.60
CA LEU A 62 3.39 -8.24 13.53
C LEU A 62 2.06 -8.46 12.80
N LEU A 63 1.83 -7.73 11.71
CA LEU A 63 0.63 -7.90 10.89
C LEU A 63 0.64 -9.24 10.15
N VAL A 64 1.78 -9.66 9.60
CA VAL A 64 1.94 -11.01 9.04
C VAL A 64 1.74 -12.09 10.11
N ALA A 65 2.25 -11.88 11.33
CA ALA A 65 2.06 -12.81 12.44
C ALA A 65 0.60 -12.95 12.89
N VAL A 66 -0.26 -11.94 12.70
CA VAL A 66 -1.72 -12.05 12.91
C VAL A 66 -2.31 -13.06 11.92
N ARG A 67 -1.95 -12.95 10.64
CA ARG A 67 -2.41 -13.88 9.61
C ARG A 67 -1.89 -15.28 9.86
N ASP A 68 -0.63 -15.42 10.25
CA ASP A 68 -0.06 -16.74 10.55
C ASP A 68 -0.70 -17.35 11.80
N ALA A 69 -1.13 -16.53 12.77
CA ALA A 69 -1.93 -16.98 13.90
C ALA A 69 -3.30 -17.47 13.48
N ALA A 70 -3.98 -16.75 12.59
CA ALA A 70 -5.23 -17.22 11.99
C ALA A 70 -5.04 -18.54 11.23
N ALA A 71 -3.98 -18.66 10.43
CA ALA A 71 -3.63 -19.89 9.72
C ALA A 71 -3.42 -21.07 10.68
N GLN A 72 -2.72 -20.84 11.80
CA GLN A 72 -2.51 -21.87 12.80
C GLN A 72 -3.81 -22.31 13.48
N ARG A 73 -4.70 -21.37 13.84
CA ARG A 73 -6.00 -21.69 14.42
C ARG A 73 -6.86 -22.52 13.46
N GLU A 74 -6.88 -22.15 12.18
CA GLU A 74 -7.60 -22.94 11.18
C GLU A 74 -7.03 -24.36 11.07
N ALA A 75 -5.70 -24.50 11.02
CA ALA A 75 -5.04 -25.82 10.99
C ALA A 75 -5.30 -26.66 12.26
N GLN A 76 -5.54 -26.03 13.41
CA GLN A 76 -5.87 -26.68 14.68
C GLN A 76 -7.37 -26.94 14.86
N GLY A 77 -8.22 -26.51 13.93
CA GLY A 77 -9.68 -26.62 14.04
C GLY A 77 -10.31 -25.62 15.02
N THR A 78 -9.58 -24.61 15.47
CA THR A 78 -10.04 -23.56 16.40
C THR A 78 -10.37 -22.24 15.69
N GLY A 79 -10.35 -22.22 14.35
CA GLY A 79 -10.61 -21.04 13.50
C GLY A 79 -12.07 -20.58 13.42
N GLY A 80 -12.95 -21.04 14.31
CA GLY A 80 -14.39 -20.72 14.27
C GLY A 80 -14.72 -19.23 14.37
N SER A 81 -13.88 -18.43 15.01
CA SER A 81 -14.02 -16.97 15.13
C SER A 81 -13.38 -16.18 13.98
N LEU A 82 -12.71 -16.85 13.03
CA LEU A 82 -12.09 -16.19 11.88
C LEU A 82 -13.12 -15.81 10.82
N HIS A 83 -12.82 -14.76 10.06
CA HIS A 83 -13.65 -14.32 8.95
C HIS A 83 -13.84 -15.46 7.93
N PRO A 84 -15.06 -15.81 7.51
CA PRO A 84 -15.29 -16.98 6.64
C PRO A 84 -14.49 -16.93 5.33
N ALA A 85 -14.39 -15.76 4.71
CA ALA A 85 -13.61 -15.60 3.48
C ALA A 85 -12.09 -15.67 3.71
N LEU A 86 -11.59 -15.32 4.90
CA LEU A 86 -10.19 -15.53 5.26
C LEU A 86 -9.89 -17.03 5.32
N ARG A 87 -10.77 -17.82 5.92
CA ARG A 87 -10.61 -19.28 6.01
C ARG A 87 -10.52 -19.89 4.61
N SER A 88 -11.46 -19.55 3.72
CA SER A 88 -11.42 -19.96 2.31
C SER A 88 -10.12 -19.53 1.61
N TRP A 89 -9.66 -18.31 1.88
CA TRP A 89 -8.42 -17.79 1.33
C TRP A 89 -7.19 -18.53 1.86
N LEU A 90 -7.12 -18.88 3.14
CA LEU A 90 -6.03 -19.64 3.75
C LEU A 90 -5.90 -21.04 3.13
N TYR A 91 -7.03 -21.70 2.83
CA TYR A 91 -7.03 -22.96 2.09
C TYR A 91 -6.46 -22.78 0.68
N ALA A 92 -6.88 -21.72 -0.04
CA ALA A 92 -6.34 -21.43 -1.37
C ALA A 92 -4.85 -21.03 -1.31
N GLU A 93 -4.40 -20.29 -0.30
CA GLU A 93 -2.99 -19.88 -0.13
C GLU A 93 -2.09 -21.07 0.23
N ALA A 94 -2.63 -22.14 0.83
CA ALA A 94 -1.92 -23.40 0.99
C ALA A 94 -1.52 -24.03 -0.37
N ASP A 95 -2.15 -23.63 -1.48
CA ASP A 95 -1.72 -24.00 -2.83
C ASP A 95 -0.54 -23.16 -3.33
N ALA A 96 0.51 -23.84 -3.81
CA ALA A 96 1.75 -23.21 -4.28
C ALA A 96 1.56 -22.21 -5.46
N LYS A 97 0.49 -22.39 -6.23
CA LYS A 97 0.10 -21.54 -7.37
C LYS A 97 -0.56 -20.22 -6.91
N ALA A 98 -1.36 -20.25 -5.85
CA ALA A 98 -1.95 -19.04 -5.27
C ALA A 98 -0.89 -18.15 -4.61
N ARG A 99 0.07 -18.77 -3.89
CA ARG A 99 1.25 -18.07 -3.35
C ARG A 99 2.04 -17.31 -4.41
N GLY A 100 2.00 -17.77 -5.67
CA GLY A 100 2.75 -17.18 -6.78
C GLY A 100 2.34 -15.79 -7.17
N ARG A 101 1.09 -15.42 -6.90
CA ARG A 101 0.58 -14.10 -7.19
C ARG A 101 1.28 -13.07 -6.29
N GLN A 102 1.22 -13.23 -4.96
CA GLN A 102 1.92 -12.34 -4.00
C GLN A 102 3.47 -12.38 -4.01
N ARG A 103 4.12 -13.27 -4.78
CA ARG A 103 5.59 -13.49 -4.66
C ARG A 103 6.43 -12.25 -4.97
N VAL A 104 6.07 -11.46 -5.99
CA VAL A 104 6.92 -10.37 -6.47
C VAL A 104 7.04 -9.25 -5.43
N ALA A 105 5.91 -8.72 -4.95
CA ALA A 105 5.90 -7.66 -3.95
C ALA A 105 6.44 -8.13 -2.60
N ARG A 106 6.10 -9.36 -2.16
CA ARG A 106 6.61 -9.91 -0.90
C ARG A 106 8.13 -10.14 -0.95
N GLY A 107 8.61 -10.78 -2.01
CA GLY A 107 10.05 -11.02 -2.21
C GLY A 107 10.81 -9.70 -2.32
N GLY A 108 10.29 -8.76 -3.14
CA GLY A 108 10.88 -7.44 -3.28
C GLY A 108 10.96 -6.67 -1.96
N PHE A 109 9.95 -6.79 -1.10
CA PHE A 109 9.98 -6.18 0.23
C PHE A 109 11.00 -6.85 1.13
N GLU A 110 11.05 -8.19 1.16
CA GLU A 110 11.97 -8.93 2.02
C GLU A 110 13.44 -8.75 1.66
N ASP A 111 13.74 -8.47 0.40
CA ASP A 111 15.09 -8.19 -0.10
C ASP A 111 15.63 -6.81 0.31
N LEU A 112 14.78 -5.92 0.84
CA LEU A 112 15.21 -4.58 1.27
C LEU A 112 16.03 -4.61 2.57
N PRO A 113 16.96 -3.67 2.76
CA PRO A 113 17.53 -3.40 4.07
C PRO A 113 16.45 -3.07 5.11
N GLU A 114 16.65 -3.43 6.38
CA GLU A 114 15.65 -3.23 7.45
C GLU A 114 15.18 -1.78 7.60
N GLN A 115 16.10 -0.82 7.52
CA GLN A 115 15.76 0.60 7.55
C GLN A 115 14.85 1.01 6.39
N ASP A 116 15.07 0.46 5.20
CA ASP A 116 14.27 0.76 4.01
C ASP A 116 12.89 0.09 4.09
N LYS A 117 12.80 -1.13 4.62
CA LYS A 117 11.51 -1.78 4.96
C LYS A 117 10.70 -0.91 5.91
N TRP A 118 11.35 -0.39 6.96
CA TRP A 118 10.71 0.44 7.96
C TRP A 118 10.23 1.76 7.36
N LEU A 119 11.09 2.47 6.63
CA LEU A 119 10.77 3.76 5.99
C LEU A 119 9.61 3.60 5.01
N LEU A 120 9.70 2.61 4.14
CA LEU A 120 8.70 2.35 3.12
C LEU A 120 7.34 2.01 3.75
N TRP A 121 7.31 1.11 4.74
CA TRP A 121 6.07 0.75 5.42
C TRP A 121 5.42 1.94 6.11
N HIS A 122 6.21 2.72 6.84
CA HIS A 122 5.68 3.84 7.62
C HIS A 122 5.23 5.02 6.75
N ALA A 123 5.92 5.31 5.65
CA ALA A 123 5.56 6.38 4.74
C ALA A 123 4.37 6.00 3.83
N ASP A 124 4.38 4.79 3.26
CA ASP A 124 3.42 4.41 2.21
C ASP A 124 2.18 3.66 2.73
N VAL A 125 2.32 2.81 3.75
CA VAL A 125 1.20 1.98 4.26
C VAL A 125 0.58 2.62 5.50
N GLU A 126 1.40 3.06 6.44
CA GLU A 126 0.93 3.70 7.67
C GLU A 126 0.56 5.17 7.48
N LEU A 127 0.97 5.74 6.33
CA LEU A 127 0.72 7.13 5.92
C LEU A 127 1.15 8.15 6.96
N ARG A 128 2.28 7.88 7.61
CA ARG A 128 2.89 8.84 8.53
C ARG A 128 3.60 9.92 7.73
N PRO A 129 3.62 11.18 8.23
CA PRO A 129 4.44 12.23 7.65
C PRO A 129 5.89 11.77 7.51
N THR A 130 6.52 12.05 6.38
CA THR A 130 7.91 11.62 6.10
C THR A 130 8.87 12.18 7.14
N THR A 131 8.65 13.42 7.58
CA THR A 131 9.42 14.09 8.63
C THR A 131 9.33 13.36 9.97
N GLU A 132 8.13 12.96 10.40
CA GLU A 132 7.92 12.16 11.62
C GLU A 132 8.59 10.80 11.48
N THR A 133 8.43 10.19 10.31
CA THR A 133 9.00 8.89 9.96
C THR A 133 10.52 8.93 10.08
N ALA A 134 11.19 9.94 9.51
CA ALA A 134 12.64 10.13 9.62
C ALA A 134 13.10 10.36 11.07
N LEU A 135 12.38 11.18 11.85
CA LEU A 135 12.72 11.44 13.25
C LEU A 135 12.71 10.17 14.11
N LEU A 136 11.73 9.28 13.90
CA LEU A 136 11.61 8.02 14.63
C LEU A 136 12.78 7.05 14.37
N VAL A 137 13.48 7.20 13.25
CA VAL A 137 14.67 6.42 12.90
C VAL A 137 15.96 7.24 12.97
N GLY A 138 15.94 8.42 13.60
CA GLY A 138 17.15 9.24 13.77
C GLY A 138 17.75 9.75 12.46
N LEU A 139 16.97 9.79 11.37
CA LEU A 139 17.38 10.37 10.10
C LEU A 139 17.11 11.88 10.11
N ASP A 140 17.93 12.61 9.35
CA ASP A 140 17.74 14.04 9.12
C ASP A 140 16.37 14.32 8.48
N PRO A 141 15.49 15.10 9.13
CA PRO A 141 14.22 15.52 8.58
C PRO A 141 14.32 16.16 7.19
N ALA A 142 15.40 16.88 6.91
CA ALA A 142 15.63 17.51 5.61
C ALA A 142 15.86 16.49 4.48
N ARG A 143 16.33 15.29 4.82
CA ARG A 143 16.58 14.19 3.88
C ARG A 143 15.44 13.18 3.81
N ALA A 144 14.44 13.29 4.67
CA ALA A 144 13.35 12.32 4.82
C ALA A 144 12.67 11.98 3.47
N GLY A 145 12.35 13.00 2.67
CA GLY A 145 11.72 12.79 1.36
C GLY A 145 12.62 12.02 0.39
N THR A 146 13.92 12.34 0.36
CA THR A 146 14.90 11.66 -0.50
C THR A 146 15.12 10.21 -0.08
N GLU A 147 15.18 9.92 1.22
CA GLU A 147 15.36 8.55 1.72
C GLU A 147 14.13 7.67 1.45
N VAL A 148 12.91 8.21 1.57
CA VAL A 148 11.70 7.48 1.19
C VAL A 148 11.68 7.21 -0.31
N MET A 149 12.01 8.20 -1.15
CA MET A 149 12.10 7.97 -2.60
C MET A 149 13.18 6.94 -2.97
N ARG A 150 14.31 6.93 -2.26
CA ARG A 150 15.35 5.89 -2.40
C ARG A 150 14.81 4.51 -2.06
N ALA A 151 14.11 4.36 -0.94
CA ALA A 151 13.51 3.09 -0.54
C ALA A 151 12.46 2.59 -1.54
N ARG A 152 11.66 3.49 -2.11
CA ARG A 152 10.68 3.19 -3.17
C ARG A 152 11.36 2.66 -4.45
N GLU A 153 12.46 3.27 -4.87
CA GLU A 153 13.21 2.81 -6.04
C GLU A 153 13.87 1.44 -5.79
N LEU A 154 14.47 1.25 -4.61
CA LEU A 154 15.03 -0.06 -4.23
C LEU A 154 13.97 -1.17 -4.24
N PHE A 155 12.76 -0.87 -3.76
CA PHE A 155 11.65 -1.81 -3.79
C PHE A 155 11.21 -2.14 -5.21
N ARG A 156 11.09 -1.13 -6.07
CA ARG A 156 10.79 -1.30 -7.49
C ARG A 156 11.83 -2.21 -8.16
N GLU A 157 13.11 -1.94 -7.97
CA GLU A 157 14.18 -2.76 -8.54
C GLU A 157 14.13 -4.21 -8.02
N ALA A 158 13.88 -4.39 -6.72
CA ALA A 158 13.75 -5.71 -6.12
C ALA A 158 12.56 -6.49 -6.70
N CYS A 159 11.41 -5.84 -6.89
CA CYS A 159 10.26 -6.40 -7.59
C CYS A 159 10.57 -6.76 -9.04
N LEU A 160 11.28 -5.91 -9.78
CA LEU A 160 11.65 -6.22 -11.17
C LEU A 160 12.55 -7.46 -11.23
N ARG A 161 13.56 -7.54 -10.35
CA ARG A 161 14.45 -8.70 -10.24
C ARG A 161 13.66 -9.97 -9.89
N ALA A 162 12.81 -9.92 -8.87
CA ALA A 162 12.00 -11.05 -8.44
C ALA A 162 11.05 -11.52 -9.55
N HIS A 163 10.45 -10.58 -10.30
CA HIS A 163 9.60 -10.90 -11.44
C HIS A 163 10.40 -11.61 -12.53
N VAL A 164 11.49 -11.02 -13.01
CA VAL A 164 12.31 -11.58 -14.10
C VAL A 164 12.85 -12.97 -13.76
N LEU A 165 13.31 -13.18 -12.53
CA LEU A 165 13.79 -14.50 -12.06
C LEU A 165 12.66 -15.53 -11.95
N GLY A 166 11.43 -15.08 -11.69
CA GLY A 166 10.24 -15.93 -11.60
C GLY A 166 9.60 -16.31 -12.94
N LEU A 167 9.94 -15.62 -14.03
CA LEU A 167 9.35 -15.85 -15.35
C LEU A 167 9.87 -17.16 -15.96
N ALA A 168 9.03 -18.19 -15.99
CA ALA A 168 9.28 -19.43 -16.73
C ALA A 168 8.94 -19.28 -18.23
N ASP A 169 7.94 -18.47 -18.54
CA ASP A 169 7.36 -18.32 -19.87
C ASP A 169 8.13 -17.34 -20.79
N ASN A 170 8.23 -17.68 -22.08
CA ASN A 170 8.96 -16.88 -23.06
C ASN A 170 8.19 -15.62 -23.50
N GLU A 171 6.85 -15.67 -23.54
CA GLU A 171 6.03 -14.50 -23.89
C GLU A 171 6.20 -13.42 -22.81
N CYS A 172 6.07 -13.80 -21.54
CA CYS A 172 6.26 -12.88 -20.41
C CYS A 172 7.69 -12.27 -20.38
N ARG A 173 8.72 -13.06 -20.69
CA ARG A 173 10.11 -12.56 -20.80
C ARG A 173 10.26 -11.46 -21.85
N GLY A 174 9.51 -11.54 -22.96
CA GLY A 174 9.47 -10.50 -23.99
C GLY A 174 8.93 -9.16 -23.48
N TYR A 175 7.94 -9.19 -22.57
CA TYR A 175 7.33 -7.98 -22.03
C TYR A 175 8.05 -7.38 -20.83
N ALA A 176 8.98 -8.09 -20.18
CA ALA A 176 9.63 -7.62 -18.94
C ALA A 176 10.34 -6.25 -19.09
N ARG A 177 11.01 -6.01 -20.22
CA ARG A 177 11.66 -4.70 -20.50
C ARG A 177 10.63 -3.60 -20.76
N LEU A 178 9.58 -3.90 -21.51
CA LEU A 178 8.49 -2.96 -21.80
C LEU A 178 7.76 -2.58 -20.50
N LEU A 179 7.59 -3.55 -19.59
CA LEU A 179 6.98 -3.35 -18.29
C LEU A 179 7.78 -2.40 -17.41
N ASP A 180 9.11 -2.54 -17.36
CA ASP A 180 9.98 -1.59 -16.65
C ASP A 180 9.78 -0.17 -17.21
N VAL A 181 9.95 0.01 -18.53
CA VAL A 181 9.81 1.33 -19.17
C VAL A 181 8.44 1.95 -18.95
N ALA A 182 7.36 1.17 -19.14
CA ALA A 182 5.98 1.65 -19.04
C ALA A 182 5.52 1.99 -17.62
N THR A 183 6.28 1.60 -16.59
CA THR A 183 5.93 1.88 -15.19
C THR A 183 6.82 2.95 -14.55
N ARG A 184 7.91 3.38 -15.22
CA ARG A 184 8.83 4.40 -14.70
C ARG A 184 8.20 5.78 -14.61
N THR A 185 7.44 6.19 -15.62
CA THR A 185 6.88 7.54 -15.72
C THR A 185 5.36 7.50 -15.83
N PRO A 186 4.63 8.39 -15.12
CA PRO A 186 3.16 8.38 -15.14
C PRO A 186 2.56 8.73 -16.51
N GLN A 187 3.32 9.35 -17.40
CA GLN A 187 2.90 9.75 -18.75
C GLN A 187 3.33 8.77 -19.86
N SER A 188 4.02 7.66 -19.52
CA SER A 188 4.44 6.72 -20.57
C SER A 188 3.22 6.04 -21.18
N VAL A 189 3.05 6.20 -22.49
CA VAL A 189 2.04 5.48 -23.26
C VAL A 189 2.37 3.99 -23.19
N THR A 190 1.48 3.21 -22.57
CA THR A 190 1.62 1.75 -22.53
C THR A 190 1.25 1.19 -23.91
N PRO A 191 2.16 0.44 -24.57
CA PRO A 191 1.85 -0.22 -25.84
C PRO A 191 0.61 -1.12 -25.75
N GLY A 192 -0.18 -1.21 -26.83
CA GLY A 192 -1.46 -1.91 -26.83
C GLY A 192 -1.33 -3.42 -26.60
N ASP A 193 -0.27 -4.02 -27.13
CA ASP A 193 0.12 -5.41 -26.91
C ASP A 193 0.46 -5.70 -25.44
N LEU A 194 1.25 -4.83 -24.79
CA LEU A 194 1.55 -4.91 -23.36
C LEU A 194 0.25 -4.79 -22.55
N LYS A 195 -0.63 -3.82 -22.87
CA LYS A 195 -1.93 -3.68 -22.19
C LYS A 195 -2.77 -4.95 -22.31
N GLN A 196 -2.85 -5.55 -23.50
CA GLN A 196 -3.59 -6.79 -23.73
C GLN A 196 -2.97 -7.98 -23.00
N HIS A 197 -1.64 -8.03 -22.85
CA HIS A 197 -0.96 -9.04 -22.06
C HIS A 197 -1.27 -8.89 -20.56
N LEU A 198 -1.20 -7.67 -20.01
CA LEU A 198 -1.51 -7.40 -18.59
C LEU A 198 -2.95 -7.75 -18.22
N HIS A 199 -3.91 -7.66 -19.16
CA HIS A 199 -5.28 -8.12 -18.93
C HIS A 199 -5.40 -9.65 -18.83
N ARG A 200 -4.49 -10.42 -19.45
CA ARG A 200 -4.54 -11.89 -19.50
C ARG A 200 -3.58 -12.56 -18.53
N CYS A 201 -2.51 -11.88 -18.14
CA CYS A 201 -1.44 -12.42 -17.30
C CYS A 201 -1.46 -11.79 -15.90
N PRO A 202 -1.98 -12.48 -14.87
CA PRO A 202 -2.05 -11.95 -13.50
C PRO A 202 -0.68 -11.72 -12.86
N GLU A 203 0.35 -12.48 -13.26
CA GLU A 203 1.71 -12.30 -12.72
C GLU A 203 2.35 -11.01 -13.21
N CYS A 204 2.22 -10.71 -14.51
CA CYS A 204 2.73 -9.46 -15.09
C CYS A 204 1.92 -8.25 -14.64
N SER A 205 0.59 -8.36 -14.45
CA SER A 205 -0.22 -7.26 -13.93
C SER A 205 0.10 -6.92 -12.47
N GLN A 206 0.39 -7.92 -11.65
CA GLN A 206 0.83 -7.70 -10.28
C GLN A 206 2.25 -7.12 -10.20
N ALA A 207 3.16 -7.57 -11.08
CA ALA A 207 4.47 -6.94 -11.23
C ALA A 207 4.32 -5.48 -11.65
N ALA A 208 3.45 -5.16 -12.61
CA ALA A 208 3.16 -3.78 -13.03
C ALA A 208 2.75 -2.89 -11.84
N ALA A 209 1.87 -3.41 -10.97
CA ALA A 209 1.40 -2.72 -9.79
C ALA A 209 2.54 -2.46 -8.79
N CYS A 210 3.44 -3.43 -8.56
CA CYS A 210 4.60 -3.24 -7.70
C CYS A 210 5.57 -2.17 -8.24
N LEU A 211 5.78 -2.15 -9.56
CA LEU A 211 6.72 -1.24 -10.20
C LEU A 211 6.18 0.21 -10.22
N SER A 212 4.87 0.40 -10.25
CA SER A 212 4.25 1.73 -10.43
C SER A 212 4.34 2.63 -9.19
N LEU A 213 5.32 3.56 -9.18
CA LEU A 213 5.58 4.46 -8.04
C LEU A 213 4.58 5.62 -7.88
N HIS A 214 3.87 6.02 -8.94
CA HIS A 214 3.20 7.33 -9.01
C HIS A 214 1.66 7.30 -8.92
N ALA A 215 1.03 6.14 -9.09
CA ALA A 215 -0.43 6.02 -9.26
C ALA A 215 -1.17 5.54 -8.00
N GLY A 216 -0.57 5.65 -6.81
CA GLY A 216 -1.09 5.02 -5.59
C GLY A 216 -1.08 3.47 -5.62
N GLY A 217 -0.57 2.89 -6.71
CA GLY A 217 -0.41 1.45 -6.90
C GLY A 217 0.63 0.84 -5.96
N LEU A 218 1.70 1.58 -5.66
CA LEU A 218 2.75 1.13 -4.76
C LEU A 218 2.25 0.79 -3.34
N PRO A 219 1.60 1.70 -2.57
CA PRO A 219 1.05 1.37 -1.26
C PRO A 219 0.14 0.15 -1.25
N ARG A 220 -0.69 0.01 -2.30
CA ARG A 220 -1.59 -1.12 -2.47
C ARG A 220 -0.83 -2.41 -2.72
N ALA A 221 0.09 -2.41 -3.68
CA ALA A 221 0.91 -3.56 -4.03
C ALA A 221 1.78 -4.00 -2.84
N LEU A 222 2.26 -3.06 -2.05
CA LEU A 222 3.01 -3.32 -0.82
C LEU A 222 2.12 -3.95 0.25
N ALA A 223 0.95 -3.37 0.55
CA ALA A 223 0.05 -3.90 1.57
C ALA A 223 -0.53 -5.28 1.17
N GLU A 224 -1.02 -5.43 -0.06
CA GLU A 224 -1.52 -6.70 -0.59
C GLU A 224 -0.40 -7.73 -0.76
N GLY A 225 0.83 -7.29 -1.08
CA GLY A 225 2.01 -8.13 -1.24
C GLY A 225 2.49 -8.72 0.08
N VAL A 226 2.65 -7.87 1.10
CA VAL A 226 3.18 -8.26 2.41
C VAL A 226 2.13 -8.97 3.24
N LEU A 227 0.90 -8.44 3.30
CA LEU A 227 -0.16 -9.01 4.15
C LEU A 227 -0.94 -10.14 3.45
N GLY A 228 -1.07 -10.08 2.12
CA GLY A 228 -1.94 -11.00 1.40
C GLY A 228 -3.41 -10.64 1.61
N TRP A 229 -4.06 -11.34 2.55
CA TRP A 229 -5.46 -11.15 2.91
C TRP A 229 -5.75 -9.71 3.35
N GLU A 230 -6.74 -9.09 2.71
CA GLU A 230 -7.29 -7.76 3.06
C GLU A 230 -6.25 -6.65 3.26
N GLY A 231 -5.11 -6.73 2.57
CA GLY A 231 -4.08 -5.69 2.63
C GLY A 231 -4.58 -4.32 2.16
N SER A 232 -5.44 -4.31 1.15
CA SER A 232 -6.11 -3.08 0.68
C SER A 232 -7.08 -2.50 1.71
N ALA A 233 -7.88 -3.32 2.40
CA ALA A 233 -8.78 -2.83 3.44
C ALA A 233 -8.01 -2.30 4.65
N TYR A 234 -6.87 -2.92 5.00
CA TYR A 234 -5.97 -2.38 6.01
C TYR A 234 -5.49 -0.97 5.61
N LEU A 235 -5.01 -0.81 4.36
CA LEU A 235 -4.58 0.48 3.84
C LEU A 235 -5.69 1.53 3.87
N VAL A 236 -6.94 1.16 3.56
CA VAL A 236 -8.11 2.04 3.68
C VAL A 236 -8.32 2.50 5.12
N LYS A 237 -8.27 1.58 6.10
CA LYS A 237 -8.35 1.94 7.53
C LYS A 237 -7.23 2.92 7.92
N ARG A 238 -6.00 2.72 7.41
CA ARG A 238 -4.87 3.61 7.71
C ARG A 238 -5.00 4.99 7.08
N ARG A 239 -5.57 5.10 5.87
CA ARG A 239 -5.93 6.38 5.26
C ARG A 239 -6.93 7.15 6.10
N ALA A 240 -8.01 6.49 6.54
CA ALA A 240 -9.02 7.11 7.39
C ALA A 240 -8.41 7.63 8.71
N ALA A 241 -7.60 6.81 9.38
CA ALA A 241 -6.94 7.21 10.63
C ALA A 241 -5.95 8.39 10.44
N ALA A 242 -5.25 8.45 9.30
CA ALA A 242 -4.36 9.56 8.97
C ALA A 242 -5.15 10.86 8.73
N THR A 243 -6.30 10.78 8.03
CA THR A 243 -7.17 11.95 7.81
C THR A 243 -7.77 12.50 9.11
N GLU A 244 -8.18 11.63 10.04
CA GLU A 244 -8.69 12.07 11.36
C GLU A 244 -7.63 12.82 12.18
N THR A 245 -6.38 12.33 12.12
CA THR A 245 -5.25 12.95 12.82
C THR A 245 -4.90 14.31 12.22
N ALA A 246 -4.97 14.45 10.89
CA ALA A 246 -4.72 15.71 10.18
C ALA A 246 -5.80 16.78 10.47
N VAL A 247 -7.05 16.36 10.66
CA VAL A 247 -8.18 17.25 10.99
C VAL A 247 -8.22 17.61 12.50
N GLY A 248 -7.32 17.04 13.30
CA GLY A 248 -7.24 17.31 14.74
C GLY A 248 -8.43 16.77 15.53
N VAL A 249 -9.13 15.75 15.02
CA VAL A 249 -10.24 15.12 15.73
C VAL A 249 -9.68 14.39 16.96
N PRO A 250 -10.09 14.73 18.19
CA PRO A 250 -9.57 14.07 19.38
C PRO A 250 -10.04 12.61 19.40
N LYS A 251 -9.12 11.65 19.21
CA LYS A 251 -9.41 10.23 19.49
C LYS A 251 -9.70 10.09 20.98
N ALA A 252 -10.87 9.56 21.34
CA ALA A 252 -11.15 9.05 22.67
C ALA A 252 -10.16 7.90 22.93
N ARG A 253 -9.05 8.20 23.63
CA ARG A 253 -8.06 7.19 23.98
C ARG A 253 -8.75 6.14 24.85
N PHE A 254 -8.96 4.94 24.31
CA PHE A 254 -9.22 3.75 25.11
C PHE A 254 -8.00 3.52 25.99
N ARG A 255 -8.05 4.06 27.21
CA ARG A 255 -7.16 3.61 28.28
C ARG A 255 -7.64 2.21 28.64
N TYR A 256 -6.77 1.23 28.51
CA TYR A 256 -6.91 -0.03 29.22
C TYR A 256 -7.02 0.35 30.71
N ALA A 257 -8.22 0.31 31.26
CA ALA A 257 -8.47 0.70 32.63
C ALA A 257 -7.82 -0.37 33.53
N GLN A 258 -6.60 -0.10 33.99
CA GLN A 258 -6.15 -0.70 35.24
C GLN A 258 -7.14 -0.22 36.30
N GLY A 259 -7.93 -1.17 36.82
CA GLY A 259 -8.93 -0.91 37.84
C GLY A 259 -8.28 -0.36 39.10
N THR A 260 -8.38 0.94 39.29
CA THR A 260 -8.29 1.56 40.61
C THR A 260 -9.54 2.42 40.77
N GLY A 261 -10.48 1.93 41.57
CA GLY A 261 -11.71 2.63 41.89
C GLY A 261 -11.42 3.99 42.51
N ALA A 262 -11.74 5.06 41.79
CA ALA A 262 -11.79 6.41 42.32
C ALA A 262 -13.11 7.04 41.86
N GLN A 263 -14.08 7.01 42.76
CA GLN A 263 -15.45 7.46 42.56
C GLN A 263 -15.47 9.00 42.52
N ALA A 264 -15.49 9.56 41.31
CA ALA A 264 -15.66 10.99 41.09
C ALA A 264 -17.09 11.40 41.43
N ARG A 265 -17.26 12.07 42.57
CA ARG A 265 -18.54 12.65 43.03
C ARG A 265 -18.93 13.81 42.12
N SER A 266 -20.02 13.65 41.35
CA SER A 266 -20.74 14.76 40.76
C SER A 266 -21.73 15.33 41.80
N SER A 267 -21.51 16.57 42.22
CA SER A 267 -22.43 17.31 43.09
C SER A 267 -23.69 17.71 42.31
N ARG A 268 -24.79 16.97 42.47
CA ARG A 268 -26.14 17.48 42.19
C ARG A 268 -26.89 17.66 43.51
N ARG A 269 -27.43 18.87 43.67
CA ARG A 269 -28.14 19.33 44.87
C ARG A 269 -29.40 18.49 45.11
N VAL A 270 -29.66 18.33 46.40
CA VAL A 270 -30.74 17.64 47.10
C VAL A 270 -32.13 18.05 46.62
N LEU A 271 -33.00 17.06 46.35
CA LEU A 271 -34.40 17.05 46.79
C LEU A 271 -34.77 15.63 47.25
N THR A 272 -35.36 15.61 48.45
CA THR A 272 -35.78 14.56 49.39
C THR A 272 -36.54 13.33 48.83
N ALA A 273 -36.26 12.12 49.35
CA ALA A 273 -37.10 11.42 50.35
C ALA A 273 -36.82 9.89 50.45
N ALA A 274 -36.88 9.39 51.70
CA ALA A 274 -37.21 8.02 52.15
C ALA A 274 -36.21 6.85 51.97
N ALA A 275 -35.46 6.61 53.06
CA ALA A 275 -35.13 5.34 53.75
C ALA A 275 -35.32 3.97 53.04
N LEU A 276 -34.24 3.17 53.02
CA LEU A 276 -34.05 1.98 53.87
C LEU A 276 -32.66 1.38 53.62
N ALA A 277 -31.91 1.15 54.70
CA ALA A 277 -30.56 0.60 54.69
C ALA A 277 -30.60 -0.93 54.82
N VAL A 278 -29.78 -1.63 54.04
CA VAL A 278 -29.26 -2.98 54.37
C VAL A 278 -27.79 -3.03 53.92
N PRO A 279 -26.80 -3.18 54.81
CA PRO A 279 -25.43 -3.43 54.42
C PRO A 279 -25.23 -4.93 54.17
N VAL A 280 -24.80 -5.30 52.96
CA VAL A 280 -24.29 -6.65 52.68
C VAL A 280 -22.84 -6.69 53.15
N ALA A 281 -22.59 -7.51 54.17
CA ALA A 281 -21.28 -7.75 54.74
C ALA A 281 -20.35 -8.42 53.72
N ALA A 282 -19.15 -7.87 53.56
CA ALA A 282 -18.05 -8.49 52.84
C ALA A 282 -17.49 -9.66 53.68
N VAL A 283 -17.49 -10.87 53.11
CA VAL A 283 -16.85 -12.05 53.69
C VAL A 283 -15.37 -12.03 53.30
N LEU A 284 -14.52 -11.83 54.31
CA LEU A 284 -13.08 -12.08 54.25
C LEU A 284 -12.84 -13.59 54.27
N ILE A 285 -12.24 -14.13 53.20
CA ILE A 285 -11.69 -15.49 53.20
C ILE A 285 -10.28 -15.41 53.78
N THR A 286 -10.11 -15.95 54.98
CA THR A 286 -8.82 -16.15 55.63
C THR A 286 -8.16 -17.45 55.12
N LEU A 287 -6.92 -17.32 54.68
CA LEU A 287 -5.98 -18.41 54.39
C LEU A 287 -5.64 -19.17 55.68
N VAL A 288 -5.81 -20.50 55.66
CA VAL A 288 -5.13 -21.41 56.59
C VAL A 288 -4.04 -22.13 55.80
N GLY A 289 -2.79 -21.84 56.16
CA GLY A 289 -1.64 -22.67 55.79
C GLY A 289 -1.55 -23.87 56.73
N VAL A 290 -1.25 -25.04 56.16
CA VAL A 290 -0.76 -26.21 56.89
C VAL A 290 0.60 -26.58 56.31
N PRO A 291 1.68 -26.61 57.11
CA PRO A 291 2.97 -27.17 56.72
C PRO A 291 3.04 -28.65 57.10
N GLY A 292 3.84 -29.43 56.37
CA GLY A 292 4.10 -30.82 56.73
C GLY A 292 4.91 -31.56 55.68
N GLY A 293 6.22 -31.32 55.65
CA GLY A 293 7.14 -32.20 54.96
C GLY A 293 7.35 -33.51 55.75
N SER A 294 7.76 -34.56 55.04
CA SER A 294 8.62 -35.61 55.58
C SER A 294 9.43 -36.21 54.45
N ALA A 295 10.75 -36.12 54.61
CA ALA A 295 11.76 -36.77 53.82
C ALA A 295 11.85 -38.26 54.16
N SER A 296 12.31 -39.06 53.19
CA SER A 296 13.23 -40.18 53.45
C SER A 296 14.17 -40.31 52.23
N THR A 297 15.40 -39.80 52.33
CA THR A 297 16.67 -40.55 52.52
C THR A 297 16.91 -41.73 51.57
N GLY A 298 17.75 -41.47 50.56
CA GLY A 298 19.08 -42.09 50.45
C GLY A 298 19.19 -43.48 49.81
N ALA A 299 19.71 -43.53 48.59
CA ALA A 299 20.63 -44.59 48.17
C ALA A 299 21.64 -44.05 47.15
N VAL A 300 22.91 -44.11 47.53
CA VAL A 300 24.12 -43.82 46.76
C VAL A 300 24.48 -45.06 45.93
N GLY A 301 25.06 -44.85 44.75
CA GLY A 301 26.09 -45.77 44.24
C GLY A 301 25.95 -46.26 42.81
N THR A 302 26.92 -45.82 41.99
CA THR A 302 27.57 -46.54 40.88
C THR A 302 26.78 -46.82 39.60
N TYR A 303 27.06 -45.99 38.57
CA TYR A 303 26.98 -46.39 37.17
C TYR A 303 28.29 -47.07 36.74
N PRO A 304 28.26 -48.25 36.10
CA PRO A 304 29.39 -48.72 35.30
C PRO A 304 29.33 -48.15 33.88
N ALA A 305 30.54 -47.94 33.35
CA ALA A 305 30.86 -47.47 32.01
C ALA A 305 30.75 -48.56 30.93
N SER A 306 30.99 -48.12 29.69
CA SER A 306 31.17 -48.84 28.40
C SER A 306 29.88 -49.05 27.58
N ALA A 307 29.81 -48.80 26.27
CA ALA A 307 30.82 -48.45 25.27
C ALA A 307 30.19 -47.56 24.16
N GLN A 308 30.91 -46.51 23.76
CA GLN A 308 30.72 -45.82 22.48
C GLN A 308 31.67 -46.49 21.46
N THR A 309 31.15 -46.86 20.29
CA THR A 309 31.97 -47.12 19.10
C THR A 309 31.73 -45.99 18.10
N SER A 310 32.84 -45.38 17.73
CA SER A 310 33.00 -44.21 16.87
C SER A 310 33.06 -44.59 15.39
N ALA A 311 32.65 -43.67 14.53
CA ALA A 311 33.26 -43.49 13.21
C ALA A 311 33.32 -41.99 12.90
N GLN A 312 34.48 -41.39 13.17
CA GLN A 312 34.91 -40.09 12.66
C GLN A 312 35.87 -40.34 11.49
N THR A 313 35.64 -39.64 10.37
CA THR A 313 36.68 -39.38 9.37
C THR A 313 37.05 -37.91 9.49
N SER A 314 38.31 -37.64 9.78
CA SER A 314 38.94 -36.32 9.77
C SER A 314 39.98 -36.27 8.65
N ALA A 315 40.15 -35.12 8.01
CA ALA A 315 41.40 -34.77 7.36
C ALA A 315 41.69 -33.28 7.58
N GLN A 316 42.93 -33.02 7.99
CA GLN A 316 43.41 -31.81 8.64
C GLN A 316 43.90 -30.73 7.68
N THR A 317 43.87 -29.52 8.24
CA THR A 317 44.51 -28.25 7.91
C THR A 317 46.03 -28.34 7.71
N SER A 318 46.59 -27.49 6.85
CA SER A 318 47.89 -26.83 7.05
C SER A 318 48.02 -25.58 6.18
N ALA A 319 48.36 -24.46 6.82
CA ALA A 319 48.84 -23.22 6.20
C ALA A 319 50.38 -23.16 6.26
N PRO A 320 51.02 -22.27 5.48
CA PRO A 320 52.13 -21.51 6.05
C PRO A 320 52.16 -20.02 5.65
N GLN A 321 52.77 -19.20 6.53
CA GLN A 321 53.05 -17.77 6.36
C GLN A 321 54.47 -17.50 5.78
N SER A 322 54.52 -16.49 4.92
CA SER A 322 55.50 -15.40 4.70
C SER A 322 57.03 -15.59 4.84
N GLY A 323 57.75 -15.15 3.80
CA GLY A 323 59.17 -14.78 3.82
C GLY A 323 59.61 -14.05 2.53
N THR A 324 60.20 -12.86 2.70
CA THR A 324 60.57 -11.81 1.72
C THR A 324 61.85 -12.11 0.92
N ALA A 325 61.94 -11.70 -0.37
CA ALA A 325 63.11 -11.01 -0.97
C ALA A 325 62.88 -10.61 -2.45
N SER A 326 63.36 -9.39 -2.77
CA SER A 326 63.36 -8.68 -4.05
C SER A 326 63.97 -9.41 -5.25
N THR A 327 63.52 -9.03 -6.46
CA THR A 327 64.28 -8.55 -7.65
C THR A 327 63.26 -8.60 -8.80
N GLY A 328 62.74 -7.50 -9.33
CA GLY A 328 63.43 -6.55 -10.20
C GLY A 328 62.86 -6.66 -11.61
N SER A 329 62.71 -5.51 -12.26
CA SER A 329 62.52 -5.28 -13.69
C SER A 329 61.13 -4.96 -14.24
N HIS A 330 61.20 -3.95 -15.09
CA HIS A 330 60.18 -3.07 -15.63
C HIS A 330 59.63 -3.56 -16.97
N SER A 331 58.69 -2.76 -17.49
CA SER A 331 58.34 -2.61 -18.92
C SER A 331 57.25 -3.56 -19.43
N ALA A 332 56.35 -3.16 -20.32
CA ALA A 332 55.92 -1.85 -20.80
C ALA A 332 54.65 -2.10 -21.62
N VAL A 333 53.80 -1.07 -21.69
CA VAL A 333 52.75 -0.91 -22.70
C VAL A 333 53.36 -0.96 -24.11
N PRO A 334 52.62 -1.41 -25.13
CA PRO A 334 52.76 -0.77 -26.43
C PRO A 334 51.42 -0.25 -26.97
N ALA A 335 51.50 0.97 -27.48
CA ALA A 335 50.54 1.60 -28.37
C ALA A 335 51.16 1.71 -29.77
N ALA A 336 50.27 1.76 -30.77
CA ALA A 336 50.45 2.13 -32.19
C ALA A 336 51.18 1.13 -33.11
N ASP A 337 50.50 0.65 -34.17
CA ASP A 337 50.54 1.31 -35.49
C ASP A 337 49.47 0.75 -36.46
N ASP A 338 49.00 1.66 -37.32
CA ASP A 338 48.15 1.52 -38.52
C ASP A 338 48.96 0.82 -39.65
N PRO A 339 48.36 0.01 -40.55
CA PRO A 339 47.96 0.58 -41.84
C PRO A 339 46.74 -0.08 -42.54
N GLY A 340 45.97 0.74 -43.26
CA GLY A 340 45.59 0.44 -44.65
C GLY A 340 44.17 -0.08 -44.95
N SER A 341 43.33 0.81 -45.50
CA SER A 341 42.08 0.53 -46.21
C SER A 341 42.24 -0.46 -47.39
N PRO A 342 41.15 -1.09 -47.85
CA PRO A 342 40.46 -0.51 -49.02
C PRO A 342 38.93 -0.53 -48.97
N VAL A 343 38.38 0.42 -49.72
CA VAL A 343 36.98 0.67 -50.06
C VAL A 343 36.54 -0.26 -51.20
N PRO A 344 35.23 -0.50 -51.39
CA PRO A 344 34.70 -0.41 -52.74
C PRO A 344 33.47 0.50 -52.83
N SER A 345 33.59 1.52 -53.69
CA SER A 345 32.47 2.22 -54.31
C SER A 345 32.01 1.42 -55.52
N GLY A 346 30.70 1.25 -55.65
CA GLY A 346 30.05 0.81 -56.88
C GLY A 346 28.80 1.65 -57.09
N SER A 347 28.95 2.73 -57.88
CA SER A 347 27.84 3.49 -58.45
C SER A 347 27.21 2.71 -59.60
N GLY A 348 25.89 2.66 -59.65
CA GLY A 348 25.11 2.15 -60.78
C GLY A 348 23.76 2.83 -60.83
N THR A 349 23.68 3.87 -61.65
CA THR A 349 22.48 4.51 -62.18
C THR A 349 21.50 3.50 -62.76
N ASP A 350 20.20 3.63 -62.47
CA ASP A 350 19.20 3.80 -63.53
C ASP A 350 17.82 4.18 -62.99
N LYS A 351 17.28 5.22 -63.63
CA LYS A 351 15.93 5.77 -63.54
C LYS A 351 15.17 5.27 -64.77
N PRO A 352 13.86 4.99 -64.66
CA PRO A 352 12.95 5.56 -65.67
C PRO A 352 11.82 6.38 -65.03
N SER A 353 11.72 7.62 -65.50
CA SER A 353 10.49 8.41 -65.48
C SER A 353 9.52 7.86 -66.53
N ALA A 354 8.23 7.84 -66.20
CA ALA A 354 7.18 8.19 -67.16
C ALA A 354 6.04 8.89 -66.40
N GLN A 355 5.93 10.19 -66.66
CA GLN A 355 4.74 11.01 -66.44
C GLN A 355 3.62 10.56 -67.40
N LEU A 356 2.36 10.88 -67.08
CA LEU A 356 1.59 11.88 -67.84
C LEU A 356 0.21 12.14 -67.21
N SER A 357 -0.04 13.44 -66.97
CA SER A 357 -1.28 14.20 -67.23
C SER A 357 -2.62 13.68 -66.69
N GLY A 358 -3.45 14.45 -65.98
CA GLY A 358 -3.57 15.90 -65.88
C GLY A 358 -5.06 16.27 -65.93
N SER A 359 -5.54 17.09 -65.01
CA SER A 359 -6.52 18.17 -65.25
C SER A 359 -6.94 18.78 -63.92
N ALA A 360 -6.70 20.08 -63.80
CA ALA A 360 -7.24 20.94 -62.77
C ALA A 360 -8.60 21.47 -63.22
N THR A 361 -9.60 21.39 -62.35
CA THR A 361 -10.80 22.23 -62.43
C THR A 361 -11.12 22.78 -61.05
N ARG A 362 -11.03 24.10 -60.91
CA ARG A 362 -11.49 24.87 -59.74
C ARG A 362 -13.02 24.80 -59.66
N ILE A 363 -13.59 24.40 -58.52
CA ILE A 363 -14.91 24.87 -58.05
C ILE A 363 -14.86 25.02 -56.52
N ALA A 364 -15.52 26.07 -56.05
CA ALA A 364 -15.48 26.68 -54.73
C ALA A 364 -16.13 25.87 -53.58
N SER A 365 -15.65 26.19 -52.38
CA SER A 365 -16.26 26.17 -51.05
C SER A 365 -17.70 25.65 -50.91
N ARG A 366 -17.89 24.60 -50.08
CA ARG A 366 -19.03 24.44 -49.15
C ARG A 366 -18.69 23.42 -48.07
N GLN A 367 -18.89 23.82 -46.81
CA GLN A 367 -18.89 22.96 -45.63
C GLN A 367 -19.93 21.86 -45.75
N THR A 368 -19.58 20.64 -45.37
CA THR A 368 -20.47 19.70 -44.66
C THR A 368 -19.61 18.74 -43.83
N THR A 369 -19.73 18.84 -42.52
CA THR A 369 -19.33 17.85 -41.51
C THR A 369 -20.36 16.72 -41.50
N ASP A 370 -19.91 15.46 -41.59
CA ASP A 370 -20.73 14.29 -41.24
C ASP A 370 -19.94 13.39 -40.28
N ALA A 371 -20.43 13.31 -39.05
CA ALA A 371 -20.07 12.34 -38.03
C ALA A 371 -21.22 11.32 -37.92
N PRO A 372 -20.96 10.01 -37.70
CA PRO A 372 -22.03 9.04 -37.56
C PRO A 372 -22.71 9.18 -36.19
N ALA A 373 -24.04 9.25 -36.23
CA ALA A 373 -24.93 9.36 -35.08
C ALA A 373 -24.92 8.09 -34.21
N SER A 374 -24.82 8.27 -32.89
CA SER A 374 -25.21 7.30 -31.88
C SER A 374 -26.36 7.90 -31.07
N ALA A 375 -27.49 7.21 -31.05
CA ALA A 375 -28.78 7.72 -30.57
C ALA A 375 -28.78 8.04 -29.06
N SER A 376 -29.35 9.20 -28.73
CA SER A 376 -29.67 9.64 -27.36
C SER A 376 -31.11 9.23 -27.04
N PRO A 377 -31.41 8.65 -25.86
CA PRO A 377 -32.80 8.54 -25.41
C PRO A 377 -33.30 9.92 -24.95
N THR A 378 -34.46 10.30 -25.48
CA THR A 378 -35.23 11.47 -25.07
C THR A 378 -35.78 11.25 -23.65
N ALA A 379 -35.39 12.08 -22.69
CA ALA A 379 -36.09 12.22 -21.41
C ALA A 379 -36.73 13.60 -21.34
N SER A 380 -38.04 13.60 -21.14
CA SER A 380 -38.93 14.76 -21.02
C SER A 380 -38.46 15.76 -19.98
N ALA A 381 -38.74 17.03 -20.27
CA ALA A 381 -38.75 18.11 -19.30
C ALA A 381 -39.66 17.75 -18.11
N ASN A 382 -39.13 17.92 -16.90
CA ASN A 382 -39.91 18.03 -15.68
C ASN A 382 -39.39 19.22 -14.86
N ASP A 383 -40.35 19.94 -14.33
CA ASP A 383 -40.26 21.22 -13.64
C ASP A 383 -39.29 21.23 -12.44
N GLY A 384 -38.51 22.32 -12.32
CA GLY A 384 -38.11 22.97 -11.07
C GLY A 384 -37.23 22.26 -10.03
N ALA A 385 -37.00 20.95 -10.12
CA ALA A 385 -36.19 20.21 -9.16
C ALA A 385 -34.80 19.86 -9.72
N ALA A 386 -33.73 20.10 -8.96
CA ALA A 386 -32.39 19.78 -9.41
C ALA A 386 -32.22 18.28 -9.66
N ALA A 387 -31.49 17.92 -10.73
CA ALA A 387 -31.31 16.54 -11.17
C ALA A 387 -30.34 15.74 -10.28
N CYS A 388 -29.59 16.42 -9.44
CA CYS A 388 -28.53 15.89 -8.61
C CYS A 388 -28.33 16.74 -7.37
N THR A 389 -27.61 16.21 -6.39
CA THR A 389 -27.03 16.98 -5.28
C THR A 389 -25.52 17.03 -5.45
N GLY A 390 -24.93 18.21 -5.39
CA GLY A 390 -23.48 18.43 -5.47
C GLY A 390 -22.91 18.79 -4.10
N LYS A 391 -21.71 18.31 -3.82
CA LYS A 391 -20.97 18.70 -2.62
C LYS A 391 -19.51 18.93 -2.96
N TYR A 392 -19.02 20.13 -2.66
CA TYR A 392 -17.61 20.48 -2.73
C TYR A 392 -16.96 20.40 -1.36
N THR A 393 -15.85 19.66 -1.25
CA THR A 393 -15.05 19.58 -0.04
C THR A 393 -13.64 20.03 -0.34
N LEU A 394 -13.21 21.14 0.27
CA LEU A 394 -11.80 21.53 0.27
C LEU A 394 -11.05 20.62 1.26
N VAL A 395 -10.28 19.67 0.73
CA VAL A 395 -9.58 18.66 1.54
C VAL A 395 -8.32 19.23 2.17
N ASN A 396 -7.54 20.01 1.41
CA ASN A 396 -6.34 20.66 1.89
C ASN A 396 -6.01 21.89 1.03
N GLN A 397 -5.28 22.86 1.59
CA GLN A 397 -4.82 24.05 0.87
C GLN A 397 -3.41 24.43 1.33
N TRP A 398 -2.56 24.83 0.37
CA TRP A 398 -1.24 25.38 0.59
C TRP A 398 -1.03 26.66 -0.24
N ASN A 399 0.16 27.25 -0.15
CA ASN A 399 0.44 28.62 -0.60
C ASN A 399 0.12 28.91 -2.08
N THR A 400 0.17 27.90 -2.95
CA THR A 400 -0.05 28.04 -4.40
C THR A 400 -1.01 27.00 -4.96
N GLY A 401 -1.57 26.13 -4.11
CA GLY A 401 -2.43 25.05 -4.56
C GLY A 401 -3.34 24.49 -3.49
N PHE A 402 -4.18 23.58 -3.91
CA PHE A 402 -5.20 22.98 -3.07
C PHE A 402 -5.59 21.60 -3.58
N GLN A 403 -6.19 20.84 -2.68
CA GLN A 403 -6.83 19.57 -2.96
C GLN A 403 -8.32 19.70 -2.64
N ALA A 404 -9.17 19.27 -3.56
CA ALA A 404 -10.60 19.23 -3.34
C ALA A 404 -11.21 17.93 -3.84
N GLU A 405 -12.36 17.59 -3.28
CA GLU A 405 -13.20 16.46 -3.67
C GLU A 405 -14.60 16.98 -3.98
N ILE A 406 -15.18 16.47 -5.06
CA ILE A 406 -16.55 16.73 -5.47
C ILE A 406 -17.31 15.41 -5.40
N GLU A 407 -18.45 15.45 -4.74
CA GLU A 407 -19.42 14.35 -4.71
C GLU A 407 -20.72 14.79 -5.39
N ILE A 408 -21.12 14.07 -6.43
CA ILE A 408 -22.38 14.29 -7.14
C ILE A 408 -23.30 13.08 -6.92
N THR A 409 -24.46 13.29 -6.33
CA THR A 409 -25.49 12.26 -6.17
C THR A 409 -26.61 12.49 -7.20
N PRO A 410 -26.68 11.73 -8.30
CA PRO A 410 -27.76 11.87 -9.28
C PRO A 410 -29.07 11.29 -8.73
N ARG A 411 -30.21 11.88 -9.09
CA ARG A 411 -31.53 11.33 -8.70
C ARG A 411 -31.94 10.11 -9.52
N MET A 412 -31.40 9.98 -10.74
CA MET A 412 -31.68 8.88 -11.67
C MET A 412 -30.42 8.10 -12.00
N ALA A 413 -30.59 6.88 -12.51
CA ALA A 413 -29.46 6.07 -12.97
C ALA A 413 -28.83 6.68 -14.23
N LEU A 414 -27.51 6.62 -14.32
CA LEU A 414 -26.69 7.16 -15.40
C LEU A 414 -25.87 6.04 -16.05
N ASN A 415 -25.67 6.16 -17.36
CA ASN A 415 -24.74 5.33 -18.15
C ASN A 415 -23.80 6.26 -18.91
N GLY A 416 -22.84 6.83 -18.17
CA GLY A 416 -22.04 7.99 -18.54
C GLY A 416 -22.53 9.24 -17.80
N TRP A 417 -21.60 10.06 -17.34
CA TRP A 417 -21.89 11.28 -16.59
C TRP A 417 -20.88 12.36 -16.89
N GLU A 418 -21.37 13.57 -17.04
CA GLU A 418 -20.55 14.75 -17.29
C GLU A 418 -20.90 15.79 -16.23
N VAL A 419 -19.90 16.29 -15.51
CA VAL A 419 -20.08 17.26 -14.44
C VAL A 419 -19.39 18.56 -14.80
N HIS A 420 -20.05 19.69 -14.59
CA HIS A 420 -19.48 21.00 -14.83
C HIS A 420 -19.56 21.89 -13.60
N TRP A 421 -18.55 22.75 -13.45
CA TRP A 421 -18.59 23.90 -12.55
C TRP A 421 -17.70 25.03 -13.07
N ASP A 422 -17.87 26.21 -12.49
CA ASP A 422 -17.04 27.38 -12.77
C ASP A 422 -16.25 27.78 -11.52
N PHE A 423 -14.95 28.01 -11.68
CA PHE A 423 -14.10 28.54 -10.63
C PHE A 423 -14.20 30.07 -10.54
N PRO A 424 -14.51 30.64 -9.36
CA PRO A 424 -14.71 32.08 -9.21
C PRO A 424 -13.41 32.88 -9.24
N ASP A 425 -12.29 32.31 -8.80
CA ASP A 425 -11.05 33.05 -8.52
C ASP A 425 -9.91 32.73 -9.48
N GLY A 426 -10.23 32.20 -10.66
CA GLY A 426 -9.25 31.83 -11.69
C GLY A 426 -8.42 30.60 -11.32
N GLN A 427 -8.96 29.72 -10.45
CA GLN A 427 -8.30 28.46 -10.11
C GLN A 427 -8.11 27.57 -11.35
N ARG A 428 -7.06 26.74 -11.31
CA ARG A 428 -6.73 25.80 -12.40
C ARG A 428 -6.61 24.39 -11.86
N VAL A 429 -7.32 23.44 -12.45
CA VAL A 429 -7.12 22.02 -12.17
C VAL A 429 -5.82 21.58 -12.83
N THR A 430 -4.99 20.86 -12.07
CA THR A 430 -3.68 20.35 -12.53
C THR A 430 -3.64 18.84 -12.62
N GLN A 431 -4.42 18.15 -11.79
CA GLN A 431 -4.53 16.69 -11.78
C GLN A 431 -5.90 16.29 -11.25
N MET A 432 -6.47 15.19 -11.75
CA MET A 432 -7.73 14.63 -11.27
C MET A 432 -7.63 13.11 -11.13
N TRP A 433 -8.43 12.53 -10.25
CA TRP A 433 -8.66 11.09 -10.14
C TRP A 433 -10.14 10.78 -10.11
N ASN A 434 -10.51 9.55 -10.49
CA ASN A 434 -11.90 9.08 -10.67
C ASN A 434 -12.72 9.88 -11.72
N GLY A 435 -12.05 10.64 -12.60
CA GLY A 435 -12.65 11.34 -13.73
C GLY A 435 -11.57 11.91 -14.65
N GLU A 436 -11.95 12.25 -15.87
CA GLU A 436 -11.12 12.96 -16.85
C GLU A 436 -11.62 14.40 -16.96
N PHE A 437 -10.72 15.39 -16.98
CA PHE A 437 -11.14 16.79 -17.01
C PHE A 437 -10.63 17.55 -18.22
N THR A 438 -11.41 18.52 -18.66
CA THR A 438 -10.99 19.63 -19.51
C THR A 438 -11.33 20.93 -18.81
N GLN A 439 -10.50 21.97 -18.99
CA GLN A 439 -10.76 23.28 -18.42
C GLN A 439 -10.56 24.36 -19.48
N SER A 440 -11.56 25.21 -19.66
CA SER A 440 -11.51 26.38 -20.54
C SER A 440 -11.97 27.62 -19.78
N GLY A 441 -11.08 28.60 -19.62
CA GLY A 441 -11.37 29.75 -18.75
C GLY A 441 -11.65 29.31 -17.32
N SER A 442 -12.73 29.80 -16.70
CA SER A 442 -13.18 29.38 -15.37
C SER A 442 -13.82 27.99 -15.35
N ARG A 443 -14.33 27.52 -16.49
CA ARG A 443 -15.18 26.34 -16.57
C ARG A 443 -14.37 25.06 -16.61
N VAL A 444 -14.70 24.14 -15.70
CA VAL A 444 -14.20 22.77 -15.68
C VAL A 444 -15.31 21.83 -16.13
N THR A 445 -14.98 20.91 -17.02
CA THR A 445 -15.84 19.79 -17.43
C THR A 445 -15.13 18.50 -17.06
N VAL A 446 -15.84 17.61 -16.36
CA VAL A 446 -15.34 16.31 -15.94
C VAL A 446 -16.23 15.22 -16.50
N THR A 447 -15.63 14.24 -17.17
CA THR A 447 -16.30 13.05 -17.66
C THR A 447 -15.88 11.82 -16.85
N GLN A 448 -16.72 10.79 -16.93
CA GLN A 448 -16.47 9.51 -16.29
C GLN A 448 -15.13 8.88 -16.70
N ALA A 449 -14.50 8.19 -15.75
CA ALA A 449 -13.48 7.20 -16.08
C ALA A 449 -14.16 5.94 -16.63
N SER A 450 -13.42 5.15 -17.41
CA SER A 450 -13.96 3.94 -18.06
C SER A 450 -14.61 2.92 -17.11
N TYR A 451 -14.22 2.89 -15.83
CA TYR A 451 -14.73 1.94 -14.84
C TYR A 451 -15.88 2.46 -13.97
N ASN A 452 -16.22 3.75 -14.03
CA ASN A 452 -17.25 4.35 -13.17
C ASN A 452 -18.37 5.07 -13.96
N ALA A 453 -18.56 4.71 -15.23
CA ALA A 453 -19.58 5.28 -16.10
C ALA A 453 -21.02 4.98 -15.65
N ALA A 454 -21.28 3.75 -15.18
CA ALA A 454 -22.61 3.31 -14.79
C ALA A 454 -22.84 3.56 -13.28
N VAL A 455 -23.88 4.34 -12.96
CA VAL A 455 -24.19 4.76 -11.58
C VAL A 455 -25.69 4.66 -11.36
N ALA A 456 -26.13 4.01 -10.29
CA ALA A 456 -27.55 3.95 -9.95
C ALA A 456 -28.04 5.29 -9.37
N GLY A 457 -29.33 5.60 -9.53
CA GLY A 457 -29.93 6.78 -8.90
C GLY A 457 -29.77 6.72 -7.38
N GLY A 458 -29.39 7.84 -6.78
CA GLY A 458 -29.11 7.98 -5.35
C GLY A 458 -27.73 7.45 -4.92
N GLN A 459 -26.90 6.94 -5.82
CA GLN A 459 -25.52 6.54 -5.51
C GLN A 459 -24.55 7.69 -5.82
N PRO A 460 -23.68 8.10 -4.87
CA PRO A 460 -22.77 9.20 -5.07
C PRO A 460 -21.65 8.84 -6.07
N ILE A 461 -21.26 9.84 -6.85
CA ILE A 461 -20.09 9.84 -7.73
C ILE A 461 -19.06 10.75 -7.08
N SER A 462 -17.93 10.19 -6.65
CA SER A 462 -16.88 10.95 -5.97
C SER A 462 -15.61 11.00 -6.81
N PHE A 463 -15.16 12.21 -7.13
CA PHE A 463 -13.90 12.47 -7.80
C PHE A 463 -13.18 13.62 -7.12
N GLY A 464 -11.85 13.60 -7.19
CA GLY A 464 -11.03 14.62 -6.54
C GLY A 464 -9.92 15.11 -7.44
N PHE A 465 -9.38 16.26 -7.09
CA PHE A 465 -8.41 16.94 -7.93
C PHE A 465 -7.43 17.80 -7.12
N LEU A 466 -6.27 18.06 -7.73
CA LEU A 466 -5.34 19.10 -7.30
C LEU A 466 -5.50 20.31 -8.19
N GLY A 467 -5.52 21.50 -7.59
CA GLY A 467 -5.57 22.76 -8.32
C GLY A 467 -4.58 23.79 -7.82
N THR A 468 -4.34 24.82 -8.64
CA THR A 468 -3.57 26.01 -8.28
C THR A 468 -4.48 27.22 -8.12
N TRP A 469 -4.11 28.11 -7.22
CA TRP A 469 -4.75 29.40 -6.99
C TRP A 469 -3.68 30.47 -6.78
N SER A 470 -4.02 31.75 -6.98
CA SER A 470 -3.04 32.85 -6.96
C SER A 470 -3.39 34.00 -6.01
N LYS A 471 -4.68 34.33 -5.88
CA LYS A 471 -5.16 35.42 -5.02
C LYS A 471 -6.15 34.94 -3.98
N SER A 472 -7.17 34.23 -4.43
CA SER A 472 -8.23 33.65 -3.60
C SER A 472 -8.57 32.24 -4.10
N ASN A 473 -9.19 31.45 -3.24
CA ASN A 473 -9.58 30.07 -3.52
C ASN A 473 -11.01 29.79 -3.02
N SER A 474 -11.98 30.58 -3.48
CA SER A 474 -13.39 30.39 -3.12
C SER A 474 -13.95 29.14 -3.78
N ALA A 475 -14.79 28.40 -3.04
CA ALA A 475 -15.44 27.20 -3.57
C ALA A 475 -16.40 27.55 -4.73
N PRO A 476 -16.60 26.63 -5.70
CA PRO A 476 -17.68 26.75 -6.67
C PRO A 476 -19.04 26.75 -5.97
N SER A 477 -19.98 27.54 -6.47
CA SER A 477 -21.33 27.65 -5.89
C SER A 477 -22.41 26.93 -6.69
N THR A 478 -22.07 26.40 -7.87
CA THR A 478 -23.00 25.69 -8.75
C THR A 478 -22.31 24.51 -9.42
N PHE A 479 -23.02 23.39 -9.46
CA PHE A 479 -22.66 22.20 -10.23
C PHE A 479 -23.78 21.87 -11.22
N SER A 480 -23.42 21.31 -12.37
CA SER A 480 -24.39 20.71 -13.28
C SER A 480 -23.95 19.29 -13.67
N LEU A 481 -24.93 18.42 -13.87
CA LEU A 481 -24.77 17.07 -14.39
C LEU A 481 -25.37 17.05 -15.79
N GLY A 482 -24.52 17.00 -16.82
CA GLY A 482 -24.87 17.33 -18.19
C GLY A 482 -25.48 18.72 -18.27
N SER A 483 -26.66 18.82 -18.89
CA SER A 483 -27.42 20.08 -19.01
C SER A 483 -28.28 20.43 -17.78
N SER A 484 -28.31 19.59 -16.74
CA SER A 484 -29.19 19.77 -15.58
C SER A 484 -28.43 20.29 -14.36
N SER A 485 -28.99 21.25 -13.62
CA SER A 485 -28.37 21.77 -12.39
C SER A 485 -28.44 20.77 -11.23
N CYS A 486 -27.44 20.81 -10.36
CA CYS A 486 -27.46 20.15 -9.06
C CYS A 486 -27.80 21.15 -7.94
N ASP A 487 -28.47 20.68 -6.89
CA ASP A 487 -28.63 21.40 -5.62
C ASP A 487 -27.34 21.23 -4.80
N GLY A 488 -26.79 22.31 -4.24
CA GLY A 488 -25.69 22.23 -3.27
C GLY A 488 -24.45 23.04 -3.60
#